data_AF-A0A2N2UVL2-F1
#
_entry.id   AF-A0A2N2UVL2-F1
#
_cell.length_a   1.000
_cell.length_b   1.000
_cell.length_c   1.000
_cell.angle_alpha   90.00
_cell.angle_beta   90.00
_cell.angle_gamma   90.00
#
_symmetry.space_group_name_H-M   'P 1'
#
loop_
_entity.id
_entity.type
_entity.pdbx_description
1 polymer ?
#
loop_
_entity_poly.entity_id
_entity_poly.type
_entity_poly.pdbx_seq_one_letter_code
_entity_poly.pdbx_strand_id
1 'polypeptide(L)'
;MVAILFIALGFVFREKWKQILQRSLAEDIERLKSELVISQAEHAASLTPQLEQIKHDFQQKLEAYKVSLIAQTEAVKAREELRKTIALRYAEIEFERLVALERAAGPITSYLLSLAIVDVTNKSVENGNQALDRLRSLGVAADEAEMFMSSEDRVLIIELQQRLLAVASDHIGYQKPVLTQDWVKRSGLLELSCRVHTSLKQRIGEIGKL
;
A
#
# COMPACT_ATOMS: atom_id res chain seq x y z
N MET A 1 -87.75 -1.42 -80.37
CA MET A 1 -87.26 -2.53 -79.53
C MET A 1 -85.74 -2.74 -79.60
N VAL A 2 -85.09 -2.61 -80.76
CA VAL A 2 -83.64 -2.88 -80.92
C VAL A 2 -82.74 -1.95 -80.08
N ALA A 3 -83.03 -0.64 -80.00
CA ALA A 3 -82.22 0.32 -79.24
C ALA A 3 -82.19 0.08 -77.72
N ILE A 4 -83.30 -0.40 -77.14
CA ILE A 4 -83.40 -0.71 -75.70
C ILE A 4 -82.56 -1.95 -75.34
N LEU A 5 -82.48 -2.91 -76.27
CA LEU A 5 -81.66 -4.11 -76.15
C LEU A 5 -80.16 -3.78 -76.14
N PHE A 6 -79.70 -2.83 -76.97
CA PHE A 6 -78.31 -2.37 -76.98
C PHE A 6 -77.93 -1.62 -75.70
N ILE A 7 -78.83 -0.81 -75.14
CA ILE A 7 -78.60 -0.10 -73.87
C ILE A 7 -78.52 -1.10 -72.70
N ALA A 8 -79.40 -2.11 -72.67
CA ALA A 8 -79.35 -3.18 -71.67
C ALA A 8 -78.08 -4.03 -71.79
N LEU A 9 -77.65 -4.38 -73.01
CA LEU A 9 -76.39 -5.09 -73.25
C LEU A 9 -75.17 -4.26 -72.84
N GLY A 10 -75.15 -2.97 -73.15
CA GLY A 10 -74.08 -2.05 -72.73
C GLY A 10 -73.99 -1.89 -71.21
N PHE A 11 -75.14 -1.86 -70.52
CA PHE A 11 -75.21 -1.82 -69.06
C PHE A 11 -74.69 -3.13 -68.44
N VAL A 12 -75.14 -4.29 -68.93
CA VAL A 12 -74.66 -5.60 -68.44
C VAL A 12 -73.16 -5.78 -68.70
N PHE A 13 -72.66 -5.30 -69.85
CA PHE A 13 -71.24 -5.32 -70.17
C PHE A 13 -70.44 -4.43 -69.21
N ARG A 14 -70.92 -3.21 -68.92
CA ARG A 14 -70.32 -2.29 -67.94
C ARG A 14 -70.28 -2.89 -66.54
N GLU A 15 -71.37 -3.50 -66.09
CA GLU A 15 -71.47 -4.13 -64.77
C GLU A 15 -70.54 -5.35 -64.65
N LYS A 16 -70.46 -6.18 -65.71
CA LYS A 16 -69.49 -7.29 -65.76
C LYS A 16 -68.05 -6.80 -65.74
N TRP A 17 -67.72 -5.77 -66.51
CA TRP A 17 -66.38 -5.17 -66.51
C TRP A 17 -66.02 -4.57 -65.16
N LYS A 18 -66.97 -3.92 -64.48
CA LYS A 18 -66.80 -3.39 -63.13
C LYS A 18 -66.54 -4.52 -62.12
N GLN A 19 -67.26 -5.64 -62.22
CA GLN A 19 -67.00 -6.81 -61.37
C GLN A 19 -65.64 -7.46 -61.65
N ILE A 20 -65.23 -7.54 -62.91
CA ILE A 20 -63.91 -8.07 -63.31
C ILE A 20 -62.80 -7.18 -62.76
N LEU A 21 -62.92 -5.86 -62.90
CA LEU A 21 -61.96 -4.89 -62.36
C LEU A 21 -61.92 -4.91 -60.84
N GLN A 22 -63.07 -5.01 -60.16
CA GLN A 22 -63.11 -5.11 -58.70
C GLN A 22 -62.48 -6.41 -58.19
N ARG A 23 -62.65 -7.53 -58.90
CA ARG A 23 -61.99 -8.79 -58.57
C ARG A 23 -60.48 -8.72 -58.79
N SER A 24 -60.03 -8.22 -59.93
CA SER A 24 -58.58 -8.11 -60.18
C SER A 24 -57.91 -7.15 -59.19
N LEU A 25 -58.57 -6.04 -58.85
CA LEU A 25 -58.05 -5.09 -57.86
C LEU A 25 -57.99 -5.71 -56.45
N ALA A 26 -58.97 -6.54 -56.09
CA ALA A 26 -58.96 -7.25 -54.81
C ALA A 26 -57.83 -8.30 -54.75
N GLU A 27 -57.63 -9.04 -55.84
CA GLU A 27 -56.52 -10.00 -55.99
C GLU A 27 -55.16 -9.31 -55.91
N ASP A 28 -54.99 -8.17 -56.58
CA ASP A 28 -53.74 -7.38 -56.53
C ASP A 28 -53.49 -6.83 -55.12
N ILE A 29 -54.53 -6.39 -54.40
CA ILE A 29 -54.41 -5.92 -53.01
C ILE A 29 -54.02 -7.07 -52.08
N GLU A 30 -54.63 -8.25 -52.22
CA GLU A 30 -54.24 -9.43 -51.43
C GLU A 30 -52.81 -9.85 -51.72
N ARG A 31 -52.41 -9.85 -52.99
CA ARG A 31 -51.05 -10.15 -53.41
C ARG A 31 -50.04 -9.17 -52.81
N LEU A 32 -50.27 -7.86 -52.94
CA LEU A 32 -49.39 -6.83 -52.36
C LEU A 32 -49.32 -6.91 -50.83
N LYS A 33 -50.43 -7.24 -50.16
CA LYS A 33 -50.42 -7.49 -48.71
C LYS A 33 -49.57 -8.71 -48.35
N SER A 34 -49.70 -9.79 -49.11
CA SER A 34 -48.90 -11.00 -48.88
C SER A 34 -47.40 -10.75 -49.11
N GLU A 35 -47.04 -10.03 -50.18
CA GLU A 35 -45.66 -9.65 -50.50
C GLU A 35 -45.07 -8.73 -49.42
N LEU A 36 -45.87 -7.79 -48.90
CA LEU A 36 -45.45 -6.92 -47.79
C LEU A 36 -45.20 -7.71 -46.49
N VAL A 37 -46.07 -8.66 -46.15
CA VAL A 37 -45.90 -9.51 -44.95
C VAL A 37 -44.67 -10.40 -45.08
N ILE A 38 -44.43 -10.98 -46.26
CA ILE A 38 -43.24 -11.80 -46.54
C ILE A 38 -41.98 -10.93 -46.42
N SER A 39 -41.95 -9.76 -47.06
CA SER A 39 -40.81 -8.84 -46.98
C SER A 39 -40.54 -8.40 -45.53
N GLN A 40 -41.58 -8.08 -44.76
CA GLN A 40 -41.43 -7.74 -43.34
C GLN A 40 -40.89 -8.93 -42.52
N ALA A 41 -41.35 -10.15 -42.79
CA ALA A 41 -40.85 -11.35 -42.13
C ALA A 41 -39.38 -11.64 -42.49
N GLU A 42 -39.00 -11.47 -43.76
CA GLU A 42 -37.60 -11.61 -44.22
C GLU A 42 -36.69 -10.55 -43.59
N HIS A 43 -37.12 -9.29 -43.52
CA HIS A 43 -36.39 -8.24 -42.83
C HIS A 43 -36.26 -8.53 -41.33
N ALA A 44 -37.34 -8.95 -40.67
CA ALA A 44 -37.31 -9.31 -39.26
C ALA A 44 -36.37 -10.50 -39.00
N ALA A 45 -36.42 -11.54 -39.84
CA ALA A 45 -35.56 -12.73 -39.76
C ALA A 45 -34.08 -12.41 -40.01
N SER A 46 -33.77 -11.36 -40.80
CA SER A 46 -32.40 -10.90 -41.02
C SER A 46 -31.86 -10.03 -39.88
N LEU A 47 -32.71 -9.19 -39.27
CA LEU A 47 -32.32 -8.23 -38.23
C LEU A 47 -32.24 -8.83 -36.82
N THR A 48 -33.12 -9.77 -36.48
CA THR A 48 -33.12 -10.45 -35.17
C THR A 48 -31.79 -11.13 -34.83
N PRO A 49 -31.18 -11.96 -35.70
CA PRO A 49 -29.90 -12.60 -35.38
C PRO A 49 -28.75 -11.59 -35.25
N GLN A 50 -28.75 -10.49 -36.02
CA GLN A 50 -27.75 -9.43 -35.88
C GLN A 50 -27.87 -8.73 -34.51
N LEU A 51 -29.10 -8.45 -34.06
CA LEU A 51 -29.37 -7.87 -32.74
C LEU A 51 -28.93 -8.81 -31.61
N GLU A 52 -29.23 -10.11 -31.73
CA GLU A 52 -28.80 -11.11 -30.75
C GLU A 52 -27.28 -11.24 -30.69
N GLN A 53 -26.61 -11.22 -31.85
CA GLN A 53 -25.15 -11.27 -31.92
C GLN A 53 -24.52 -10.03 -31.29
N ILE A 54 -25.02 -8.82 -31.60
CA ILE A 54 -24.55 -7.59 -30.96
C ILE A 54 -24.76 -7.64 -29.45
N LYS A 55 -25.93 -8.10 -28.99
CA LYS A 55 -26.24 -8.23 -27.56
C LYS A 55 -25.28 -9.19 -26.87
N HIS A 56 -25.02 -10.34 -27.48
CA HIS A 56 -24.08 -11.33 -26.98
C HIS A 56 -22.65 -10.76 -26.90
N ASP A 57 -22.17 -10.12 -27.95
CA ASP A 57 -20.85 -9.47 -27.97
C ASP A 57 -20.73 -8.39 -26.89
N PHE A 58 -21.80 -7.62 -26.68
CA PHE A 58 -21.85 -6.60 -25.63
C PHE A 58 -21.81 -7.23 -24.23
N GLN A 59 -22.55 -8.32 -24.01
CA GLN A 59 -22.52 -9.05 -22.74
C GLN A 59 -21.11 -9.61 -22.46
N GLN A 60 -20.46 -10.23 -23.44
CA GLN A 60 -19.09 -10.72 -23.28
C GLN A 60 -18.10 -9.59 -22.95
N LYS A 61 -18.17 -8.47 -23.65
CA LYS A 61 -17.32 -7.30 -23.36
C LYS A 61 -17.57 -6.75 -21.97
N LEU A 62 -18.83 -6.73 -21.52
CA LEU A 62 -19.22 -6.22 -20.21
C LEU A 62 -18.74 -7.16 -19.09
N GLU A 63 -18.81 -8.47 -19.28
CA GLU A 63 -18.22 -9.46 -18.37
C GLU A 63 -16.69 -9.35 -18.30
N ALA A 64 -16.02 -9.25 -19.44
CA ALA A 64 -14.57 -9.04 -19.49
C ALA A 64 -14.15 -7.75 -18.78
N TYR A 65 -14.92 -6.67 -18.98
CA TYR A 65 -14.68 -5.40 -18.28
C TYR A 65 -14.88 -5.53 -16.76
N LYS A 66 -15.95 -6.21 -16.31
CA LYS A 66 -16.17 -6.49 -14.88
C LYS A 66 -15.01 -7.25 -14.26
N VAL A 67 -14.56 -8.33 -14.90
CA VAL A 67 -13.43 -9.13 -14.43
C VAL A 67 -12.16 -8.29 -14.35
N SER A 68 -11.87 -7.49 -15.38
CA SER A 68 -10.74 -6.56 -15.40
C SER A 68 -10.81 -5.53 -14.26
N LEU A 69 -11.99 -4.96 -14.01
CA LEU A 69 -12.19 -3.99 -12.94
C LEU A 69 -11.98 -4.64 -11.56
N ILE A 70 -12.51 -5.84 -11.32
CA ILE A 70 -12.29 -6.60 -10.08
C ILE A 70 -10.79 -6.84 -9.88
N ALA A 71 -10.09 -7.34 -10.90
CA ALA A 71 -8.66 -7.59 -10.84
C ALA A 71 -7.84 -6.31 -10.52
N GLN A 72 -8.22 -5.17 -11.12
CA GLN A 72 -7.58 -3.89 -10.80
C GLN A 72 -7.83 -3.46 -9.35
N THR A 73 -9.06 -3.60 -8.85
CA THR A 73 -9.38 -3.27 -7.46
C THR A 73 -8.66 -4.16 -6.45
N GLU A 74 -8.54 -5.47 -6.72
CA GLU A 74 -7.77 -6.40 -5.89
C GLU A 74 -6.29 -6.08 -5.92
N ALA A 75 -5.73 -5.75 -7.09
CA ALA A 75 -4.33 -5.34 -7.20
C ALA A 75 -4.03 -4.05 -6.42
N VAL A 76 -4.96 -3.09 -6.40
CA VAL A 76 -4.82 -1.87 -5.59
C VAL A 76 -4.87 -2.19 -4.10
N LYS A 77 -5.84 -3.01 -3.65
CA LYS A 77 -5.93 -3.44 -2.25
C LYS A 77 -4.67 -4.17 -1.79
N ALA A 78 -4.18 -5.11 -2.58
CA ALA A 78 -2.95 -5.84 -2.27
C ALA A 78 -1.73 -4.91 -2.18
N ARG A 79 -1.65 -3.88 -3.04
CA ARG A 79 -0.59 -2.85 -2.96
C ARG A 79 -0.69 -2.00 -1.70
N GLU A 80 -1.89 -1.64 -1.28
CA GLU A 80 -2.10 -0.89 -0.02
C GLU A 80 -1.73 -1.73 1.20
N GLU A 81 -2.13 -3.00 1.25
CA GLU A 81 -1.75 -3.94 2.30
C GLU A 81 -0.24 -4.16 2.36
N LEU A 82 0.41 -4.31 1.19
CA LEU A 82 1.86 -4.41 1.10
C LEU A 82 2.56 -3.15 1.65
N ARG A 83 2.07 -1.96 1.29
CA ARG A 83 2.61 -0.69 1.83
C ARG A 83 2.46 -0.59 3.35
N LYS A 84 1.30 -0.98 3.89
CA LYS A 84 1.08 -1.03 5.35
C LYS A 84 2.03 -2.01 6.02
N THR A 85 2.20 -3.19 5.44
CA THR A 85 3.11 -4.23 5.96
C THR A 85 4.56 -3.74 5.97
N ILE A 86 5.00 -3.08 4.89
CA ILE A 86 6.33 -2.49 4.81
C ILE A 86 6.50 -1.41 5.89
N ALA A 87 5.56 -0.48 6.01
CA ALA A 87 5.62 0.59 7.00
C ALA A 87 5.68 0.04 8.45
N LEU A 88 4.85 -0.95 8.78
CA LEU A 88 4.89 -1.63 10.07
C LEU A 88 6.26 -2.28 10.31
N ARG A 89 6.81 -2.94 9.30
CA ARG A 89 8.08 -3.63 9.46
C ARG A 89 9.25 -2.67 9.64
N TYR A 90 9.20 -1.51 8.99
CA TYR A 90 10.15 -0.42 9.25
C TYR A 90 10.04 0.12 10.67
N ALA A 91 8.83 0.35 11.18
CA ALA A 91 8.61 0.83 12.54
C ALA A 91 9.09 -0.18 13.60
N GLU A 92 8.89 -1.47 13.36
CA GLU A 92 9.40 -2.54 14.23
C GLU A 92 10.93 -2.57 14.25
N ILE A 93 11.58 -2.47 13.08
CA ILE A 93 13.05 -2.40 12.99
C ILE A 93 13.55 -1.17 13.74
N GLU A 94 12.93 0.00 13.53
CA GLU A 94 13.28 1.24 14.21
C GLU A 94 13.19 1.08 15.74
N PHE A 95 12.08 0.53 16.23
CA PHE A 95 11.87 0.27 17.65
C PHE A 95 12.94 -0.68 18.22
N GLU A 96 13.20 -1.80 17.55
CA GLU A 96 14.20 -2.78 17.98
C GLU A 96 15.61 -2.16 18.08
N ARG A 97 16.02 -1.36 17.10
CA ARG A 97 17.35 -0.71 17.11
C ARG A 97 17.48 0.33 18.21
N LEU A 98 16.46 1.18 18.38
CA LEU A 98 16.50 2.20 19.45
C LEU A 98 16.44 1.56 20.85
N VAL A 99 15.68 0.49 21.03
CA VAL A 99 15.66 -0.28 22.29
C VAL A 99 17.00 -0.95 22.56
N ALA A 100 17.65 -1.53 21.55
CA ALA A 100 18.99 -2.11 21.70
C ALA A 100 20.01 -1.05 22.15
N LEU A 101 19.95 0.14 21.58
CA LEU A 101 20.78 1.27 21.95
C LEU A 101 20.49 1.76 23.38
N GLU A 102 19.22 1.90 23.79
CA GLU A 102 18.86 2.28 25.16
C GLU A 102 19.39 1.27 26.18
N ARG A 103 19.26 -0.03 25.89
CA ARG A 103 19.77 -1.11 26.74
C ARG A 103 21.30 -1.10 26.86
N ALA A 104 22.00 -0.68 25.82
CA ALA A 104 23.46 -0.53 25.85
C ALA A 104 23.87 0.75 26.61
N ALA A 105 23.20 1.88 26.36
CA ALA A 105 23.54 3.19 26.91
C ALA A 105 23.13 3.37 28.39
N GLY A 106 22.01 2.78 28.82
CA GLY A 106 21.48 2.94 30.17
C GLY A 106 22.45 2.48 31.28
N PRO A 107 22.91 1.21 31.27
CA PRO A 107 23.72 0.67 32.37
C PRO A 107 25.22 0.92 32.22
N ILE A 108 25.72 1.32 31.04
CA ILE A 108 27.17 1.40 30.81
C ILE A 108 27.84 2.49 31.63
N THR A 109 27.21 3.65 31.80
CA THR A 109 27.77 4.74 32.60
C THR A 109 27.97 4.32 34.06
N SER A 110 26.94 3.74 34.69
CA SER A 110 27.04 3.28 36.08
C SER A 110 28.04 2.13 36.24
N TYR A 111 28.10 1.23 35.27
CA TYR A 111 29.07 0.14 35.23
C TYR A 111 30.52 0.65 35.16
N LEU A 112 30.82 1.58 34.25
CA LEU A 112 32.18 2.09 34.12
C LEU A 112 32.59 2.93 35.33
N LEU A 113 31.66 3.72 35.88
CA LEU A 113 31.92 4.47 37.12
C LEU A 113 32.19 3.55 38.31
N SER A 114 31.45 2.44 38.45
CA SER A 114 31.67 1.51 39.56
C SER A 114 33.03 0.83 39.49
N LEU A 115 33.55 0.55 38.29
CA LEU A 115 34.90 0.03 38.09
C LEU A 115 35.99 1.09 38.31
N ALA A 116 35.71 2.34 37.93
CA ALA A 116 36.69 3.42 37.98
C ALA A 116 36.98 3.89 39.43
N ILE A 117 36.02 3.73 40.35
CA ILE A 117 36.15 4.08 41.78
C ILE A 117 36.82 2.99 42.63
N VAL A 118 37.03 1.79 42.08
CA VAL A 118 37.73 0.69 42.78
C VAL A 118 39.17 1.10 43.11
N ASP A 119 39.68 0.69 44.27
CA ASP A 119 41.08 0.90 44.65
C ASP A 119 42.04 0.33 43.60
N VAL A 120 43.15 1.03 43.34
CA VAL A 120 44.18 0.67 42.37
C VAL A 120 44.66 -0.78 42.52
N THR A 121 44.77 -1.26 43.77
CA THR A 121 45.21 -2.62 44.11
C THR A 121 44.22 -3.72 43.69
N ASN A 122 42.94 -3.38 43.56
CA ASN A 122 41.87 -4.31 43.22
C ASN A 122 41.47 -4.23 41.72
N LYS A 123 42.14 -3.40 40.92
CA LYS A 123 41.87 -3.30 39.48
C LYS A 123 42.53 -4.43 38.71
N SER A 124 41.73 -5.15 37.91
CA SER A 124 42.21 -6.23 37.04
C SER A 124 42.21 -5.82 35.58
N VAL A 125 43.03 -6.50 34.77
CA VAL A 125 43.03 -6.38 33.30
C VAL A 125 41.70 -6.88 32.72
N GLU A 126 41.13 -7.93 33.31
CA GLU A 126 39.85 -8.52 32.89
C GLU A 126 38.70 -7.52 32.95
N ASN A 127 38.58 -6.75 34.04
CA ASN A 127 37.56 -5.70 34.17
C ASN A 127 37.74 -4.60 33.11
N GLY A 128 39.00 -4.31 32.72
CA GLY A 128 39.31 -3.39 31.63
C GLY A 128 38.84 -3.91 30.27
N ASN A 129 39.08 -5.19 29.97
CA ASN A 129 38.60 -5.81 28.74
C ASN A 129 37.07 -5.82 28.67
N GLN A 130 36.40 -6.19 29.76
CA GLN A 130 34.93 -6.17 29.83
C GLN A 130 34.36 -4.75 29.65
N ALA A 131 35.02 -3.73 30.17
CA ALA A 131 34.65 -2.33 29.95
C ALA A 131 34.74 -1.94 28.48
N LEU A 132 35.83 -2.31 27.79
CA LEU A 132 36.00 -2.04 26.37
C LEU A 132 34.99 -2.80 25.50
N ASP A 133 34.67 -4.05 25.84
CA ASP A 133 33.68 -4.83 25.11
C ASP A 133 32.27 -4.24 25.24
N ARG A 134 31.91 -3.72 26.43
CA ARG A 134 30.65 -2.99 26.61
C ARG A 134 30.63 -1.67 25.83
N LEU A 135 31.74 -0.93 25.80
CA LEU A 135 31.85 0.28 24.99
C LEU A 135 31.74 0.00 23.49
N ARG A 136 32.35 -1.09 23.01
CA ARG A 136 32.19 -1.55 21.63
C ARG A 136 30.74 -1.90 21.34
N SER A 137 30.05 -2.56 22.27
CA SER A 137 28.63 -2.91 22.11
C SER A 137 27.73 -1.67 22.02
N LEU A 138 28.03 -0.62 22.79
CA LEU A 138 27.37 0.68 22.65
C LEU A 138 27.65 1.32 21.29
N GLY A 139 28.89 1.24 20.79
CA GLY A 139 29.26 1.69 19.44
C GLY A 139 28.43 1.01 18.36
N VAL A 140 28.40 -0.32 18.37
CA VAL A 140 27.64 -1.12 17.40
C VAL A 140 26.14 -0.77 17.46
N ALA A 141 25.56 -0.69 18.65
CA ALA A 141 24.15 -0.34 18.79
C ALA A 141 23.84 1.09 18.27
N ALA A 142 24.79 2.03 18.42
CA ALA A 142 24.65 3.38 17.89
C ALA A 142 24.72 3.41 16.35
N ASP A 143 25.64 2.64 15.76
CA ASP A 143 25.76 2.53 14.30
C ASP A 143 24.51 1.89 13.67
N GLU A 144 23.99 0.82 14.28
CA GLU A 144 22.77 0.16 13.80
C GLU A 144 21.52 1.04 13.92
N ALA A 145 21.50 1.96 14.88
CA ALA A 145 20.42 2.92 15.07
C ALA A 145 20.61 4.23 14.29
N GLU A 146 21.75 4.44 13.60
CA GLU A 146 22.16 5.74 13.03
C GLU A 146 21.07 6.35 12.15
N MET A 147 20.49 5.56 11.25
CA MET A 147 19.49 6.02 10.29
C MET A 147 18.16 6.45 10.92
N PHE A 148 17.92 6.08 12.18
CA PHE A 148 16.68 6.34 12.91
C PHE A 148 16.83 7.47 13.93
N MET A 149 18.04 7.92 14.21
CA MET A 149 18.32 8.98 15.19
C MET A 149 18.26 10.37 14.57
N SER A 150 17.94 11.39 15.38
CA SER A 150 18.20 12.77 14.96
C SER A 150 19.70 13.05 14.98
N SER A 151 20.10 14.07 14.22
CA SER A 151 21.45 14.63 14.30
C SER A 151 21.82 15.04 15.73
N GLU A 152 20.85 15.55 16.52
CA GLU A 152 21.09 15.98 17.90
C GLU A 152 21.39 14.78 18.82
N ASP A 153 20.57 13.73 18.75
CA ASP A 153 20.77 12.50 19.55
C ASP A 153 22.09 11.82 19.22
N ARG A 154 22.42 11.79 17.92
CA ARG A 154 23.69 11.25 17.45
C ARG A 154 24.87 11.98 18.07
N VAL A 155 24.84 13.32 18.11
CA VAL A 155 25.91 14.11 18.74
C VAL A 155 26.02 13.77 20.23
N LEU A 156 24.90 13.66 20.95
CA LEU A 156 24.90 13.31 22.37
C LEU A 156 25.48 11.92 22.64
N ILE A 157 25.17 10.93 21.80
CA ILE A 157 25.68 9.57 21.93
C ILE A 157 27.17 9.50 21.63
N ILE A 158 27.64 10.19 20.57
CA ILE A 158 29.07 10.28 20.26
C ILE A 158 29.82 10.94 21.41
N GLU A 159 29.29 12.04 21.94
CA GLU A 159 29.88 12.74 23.08
C GLU A 159 29.95 11.82 24.32
N LEU A 160 28.87 11.07 24.59
CA LEU A 160 28.83 10.12 25.69
C LEU A 160 29.88 9.02 25.51
N GLN A 161 29.97 8.42 24.32
CA GLN A 161 30.95 7.39 23.99
C GLN A 161 32.38 7.90 24.19
N GLN A 162 32.69 9.10 23.71
CA GLN A 162 34.03 9.70 23.87
C GLN A 162 34.38 9.92 25.34
N ARG A 163 33.45 10.46 26.15
CA ARG A 163 33.68 10.69 27.57
C ARG A 163 33.81 9.37 28.35
N LEU A 164 33.00 8.37 28.03
CA LEU A 164 33.10 7.04 28.66
C LEU A 164 34.39 6.32 28.27
N LEU A 165 34.84 6.47 27.03
CA LEU A 165 36.13 5.94 26.58
C LEU A 165 37.30 6.59 27.32
N ALA A 166 37.25 7.90 27.57
CA ALA A 166 38.23 8.58 28.39
C ALA A 166 38.26 8.01 29.82
N VAL A 167 37.09 7.79 30.45
CA VAL A 167 37.02 7.13 31.76
C VAL A 167 37.66 5.74 31.72
N ALA A 168 37.32 4.93 30.72
CA ALA A 168 37.86 3.59 30.59
C ALA A 168 39.38 3.60 30.40
N SER A 169 39.90 4.48 29.54
CA SER A 169 41.33 4.64 29.28
C SER A 169 42.11 5.09 30.52
N ASP A 170 41.57 6.07 31.24
CA ASP A 170 42.34 6.79 32.25
C ASP A 170 42.18 6.17 33.64
N HIS A 171 41.06 5.50 33.90
CA HIS A 171 40.68 5.07 35.24
C HIS A 171 40.32 3.59 35.35
N ILE A 172 40.21 2.82 34.26
CA ILE A 172 39.84 1.40 34.33
C ILE A 172 41.00 0.53 33.84
N GLY A 173 41.31 -0.52 34.59
CA GLY A 173 42.40 -1.45 34.30
C GLY A 173 43.53 -1.39 35.32
N TYR A 174 44.46 -2.33 35.17
CA TYR A 174 45.55 -2.55 36.12
C TYR A 174 46.36 -1.26 36.37
N GLN A 175 46.58 -0.94 37.65
CA GLN A 175 47.34 0.22 38.12
C GLN A 175 46.81 1.61 37.70
N LYS A 176 45.59 1.70 37.15
CA LYS A 176 45.00 3.00 36.77
C LYS A 176 44.50 3.78 37.99
N PRO A 177 44.66 5.11 38.02
CA PRO A 177 44.24 5.94 39.16
C PRO A 177 42.73 5.85 39.41
N VAL A 178 42.34 6.01 40.68
CA VAL A 178 40.93 6.04 41.10
C VAL A 178 40.25 7.28 40.54
N LEU A 179 39.02 7.12 40.07
CA LEU A 179 38.19 8.24 39.64
C LEU A 179 37.68 9.04 40.84
N THR A 180 37.93 10.34 40.84
CA THR A 180 37.46 11.24 41.91
C THR A 180 36.07 11.79 41.59
N GLN A 181 35.29 12.08 42.64
CA GLN A 181 33.96 12.69 42.48
C GLN A 181 34.01 14.05 41.77
N ASP A 182 35.08 14.80 41.95
CA ASP A 182 35.27 16.11 41.29
C ASP A 182 35.40 15.97 39.78
N TRP A 183 36.06 14.92 39.30
CA TRP A 183 36.14 14.64 37.86
C TRP A 183 34.76 14.35 37.29
N VAL A 184 33.95 13.53 37.97
CA VAL A 184 32.60 13.17 37.51
C VAL A 184 31.71 14.41 37.41
N LYS A 185 31.81 15.33 38.37
CA LYS A 185 31.08 16.61 38.34
C LYS A 185 31.55 17.51 37.20
N ARG A 186 32.86 17.70 37.06
CA ARG A 186 33.45 18.56 36.02
C ARG A 186 33.19 18.03 34.60
N SER A 187 33.19 16.71 34.45
CA SER A 187 32.96 16.05 33.16
C SER A 187 31.48 15.98 32.78
N GLY A 188 30.54 16.42 33.62
CA GLY A 188 29.10 16.38 33.31
C GLY A 188 28.57 15.01 32.85
N LEU A 189 29.28 13.92 33.15
CA LEU A 189 29.05 12.62 32.51
C LEU A 189 27.69 12.04 32.88
N LEU A 190 27.29 12.19 34.14
CA LEU A 190 25.98 11.73 34.62
C LEU A 190 24.84 12.52 33.99
N GLU A 191 25.01 13.83 33.82
CA GLU A 191 24.01 14.69 33.16
C GLU A 191 23.86 14.30 31.69
N LEU A 192 24.97 14.11 30.98
CA LEU A 192 24.97 13.65 29.59
C LEU A 192 24.31 12.27 29.46
N SER A 193 24.64 11.33 30.34
CA SER A 193 24.01 10.00 30.37
C SER A 193 22.50 10.09 30.60
N CYS A 194 22.04 10.96 31.51
CA CYS A 194 20.62 11.19 31.74
C CYS A 194 19.92 11.80 30.51
N ARG A 195 20.57 12.74 29.82
CA ARG A 195 20.03 13.35 28.59
C ARG A 195 19.87 12.30 27.48
N VAL A 196 20.90 11.50 27.22
CA VAL A 196 20.85 10.40 26.24
C VAL A 196 19.72 9.44 26.57
N HIS A 197 19.63 8.99 27.83
CA HIS A 197 18.60 8.07 28.29
C HIS A 197 17.18 8.64 28.13
N THR A 198 17.00 9.91 28.50
CA THR A 198 15.71 10.59 28.41
C THR A 198 15.27 10.75 26.95
N SER A 199 16.19 11.15 26.08
CA SER A 199 15.89 11.34 24.66
C SER A 199 15.54 10.01 23.97
N LEU A 200 16.33 8.96 24.20
CA LEU A 200 16.05 7.62 23.65
C LEU A 200 14.70 7.09 24.12
N LYS A 201 14.38 7.22 25.42
CA LYS A 201 13.08 6.80 25.95
C LYS A 201 11.92 7.59 25.36
N GLN A 202 12.08 8.90 25.17
CA GLN A 202 11.05 9.72 24.53
C GLN A 202 10.76 9.22 23.12
N ARG A 203 11.80 9.02 22.30
CA ARG A 203 11.66 8.52 20.92
C ARG A 203 11.03 7.13 20.84
N ILE A 204 11.50 6.20 21.67
CA ILE A 204 10.91 4.85 21.77
C ILE A 204 9.41 4.95 22.13
N GLY A 205 9.06 5.87 23.04
CA GLY A 205 7.68 6.14 23.42
C GLY A 205 6.83 6.83 22.35
N GLU A 206 7.44 7.59 21.43
CA GLU A 206 6.77 8.18 20.27
C GLU A 206 6.43 7.13 19.22
N ILE A 207 7.33 6.17 18.98
CA ILE A 207 7.09 5.04 18.06
C ILE A 207 5.96 4.16 18.57
N GLY A 208 5.91 3.89 19.88
CA GLY A 208 4.85 3.07 20.50
C GLY A 208 3.44 3.69 20.47
N LYS A 209 3.28 4.93 19.99
CA LYS A 209 1.98 5.60 19.81
C LYS A 209 1.42 5.52 18.38
N LEU A 210 2.22 5.01 17.43
CA LEU A 210 1.84 4.78 16.02
C LEU A 210 1.12 3.43 15.85
#